data_AF-A0AAW0TZT2-F1
#
_entry.id   AF-A0AAW0TZT2-F1
#
_cell.length_a   1.000
_cell.length_b   1.000
_cell.length_c   1.000
_cell.angle_alpha   90.00
_cell.angle_beta   90.00
_cell.angle_gamma   90.00
#
_symmetry.space_group_name_H-M   'P 1'
#
loop_
_entity.id
_entity.type
_entity.pdbx_description
1 polymer ?
#
loop_
_entity_poly.entity_id
_entity_poly.type
_entity_poly.pdbx_seq_one_letter_code
_entity_poly.pdbx_strand_id
1 'polypeptide(L)'
;MNCSLWGRGCLGPLRHGFHSFFGLPMSLFQEYADPYPFWTLPADTAVIQGLVVAGLVFMVSVGVARRKGVVDACGAASLLSVGLVVLFVAWFCVTHLPVSPWIQNHANSVLMRDGEVVEAPIKLEGFSQRLVAESRRFITEHANSERPFFLFHSFGHVHTPMFTAPHMAGRSKHGRYGDNVEEMDEGVGSLLDTLTQLGLENNTVVYFASDHGGHLEVTDDDGQRIGGHNGRFKGGKRQGGSEGGIRVPGIFRWSGHLPCGVTQHSPTSMMDVLPTLLSLAGLPPLHTLVPLRLPQGAGRHRHF
;
A
#
# COMPACT_ATOMS: atom_id res chain seq x y z
N MET A 1 -10.40 -8.75 -4.42
CA MET A 1 -9.21 -8.49 -5.26
C MET A 1 -8.76 -9.73 -6.05
N ASN A 2 -9.68 -10.55 -6.57
CA ASN A 2 -9.30 -11.65 -7.44
C ASN A 2 -9.28 -11.12 -8.88
N CYS A 3 -8.09 -11.05 -9.48
CA CYS A 3 -7.87 -10.42 -10.79
C CYS A 3 -8.59 -11.12 -11.96
N SER A 4 -9.20 -12.27 -11.72
CA SER A 4 -10.01 -13.02 -12.69
C SER A 4 -11.48 -12.60 -12.74
N LEU A 5 -12.03 -12.01 -11.67
CA LEU A 5 -13.49 -11.87 -11.54
C LEU A 5 -14.11 -10.79 -12.45
N TRP A 6 -13.31 -9.85 -12.99
CA TRP A 6 -13.85 -8.66 -13.69
C TRP A 6 -13.22 -8.42 -15.07
N GLY A 7 -12.44 -9.35 -15.63
CA GLY A 7 -11.83 -9.23 -16.97
C GLY A 7 -10.80 -8.09 -17.14
N ARG A 8 -10.56 -7.29 -16.09
CA ARG A 8 -9.48 -6.31 -16.00
C ARG A 8 -8.33 -6.97 -15.27
N GLY A 9 -7.24 -7.32 -15.96
CA GLY A 9 -6.12 -7.96 -15.27
C GLY A 9 -5.46 -7.03 -14.25
N CYS A 10 -4.75 -7.64 -13.30
CA CYS A 10 -4.26 -6.98 -12.09
C CYS A 10 -3.53 -5.67 -12.39
N LEU A 11 -3.98 -4.57 -11.77
CA LEU A 11 -3.15 -3.39 -11.58
C LEU A 11 -2.04 -3.81 -10.59
N GLY A 12 -0.84 -4.07 -11.10
CA GLY A 12 0.27 -4.57 -10.28
C GLY A 12 1.57 -4.62 -11.08
N PRO A 13 2.72 -4.84 -10.43
CA PRO A 13 4.04 -4.74 -11.07
C PRO A 13 4.21 -5.59 -12.33
N LEU A 14 3.52 -6.73 -12.41
CA LEU A 14 3.54 -7.63 -13.58
C LEU A 14 3.05 -6.98 -14.89
N ARG A 15 2.21 -5.94 -14.81
CA ARG A 15 1.79 -5.16 -15.97
C ARG A 15 2.71 -3.98 -16.32
N HIS A 16 3.72 -3.76 -15.49
CA HIS A 16 4.66 -2.64 -15.59
C HIS A 16 6.10 -3.13 -15.80
N GLY A 17 6.28 -4.29 -16.42
CA GLY A 17 7.58 -4.82 -16.85
C GLY A 17 8.29 -5.71 -15.82
N PHE A 18 7.67 -5.99 -14.66
CA PHE A 18 8.21 -6.96 -13.72
C PHE A 18 7.85 -8.40 -14.14
N HIS A 19 8.80 -9.31 -14.02
CA HIS A 19 8.60 -10.73 -14.36
C HIS A 19 8.02 -11.54 -13.21
N SER A 20 8.24 -11.08 -11.97
CA SER A 20 7.74 -11.70 -10.75
C SER A 20 7.29 -10.63 -9.76
N PHE A 21 6.38 -11.01 -8.86
CA PHE A 21 5.91 -10.17 -7.78
C PHE A 21 5.64 -11.01 -6.53
N PHE A 22 6.15 -10.53 -5.39
CA PHE A 22 5.81 -11.07 -4.08
C PHE A 22 5.64 -9.91 -3.10
N GLY A 23 4.46 -9.76 -2.54
CA GLY A 23 4.16 -8.66 -1.64
C GLY A 23 2.68 -8.35 -1.54
N LEU A 24 2.38 -7.17 -1.01
CA LEU A 24 1.02 -6.70 -0.79
C LEU A 24 0.58 -5.81 -1.96
N PRO A 25 -0.69 -5.90 -2.39
CA PRO A 25 -1.23 -4.95 -3.37
C PRO A 25 -1.41 -3.54 -2.78
N MET A 26 -1.56 -3.42 -1.46
CA MET A 26 -1.82 -2.17 -0.74
C MET A 26 -0.95 -2.10 0.54
N SER A 27 -0.40 -0.92 0.85
CA SER A 27 0.48 -0.68 2.00
C SER A 27 -0.26 -0.24 3.28
N LEU A 28 -1.55 -0.54 3.40
CA LEU A 28 -2.43 -0.14 4.51
C LEU A 28 -2.34 -1.11 5.69
N PHE A 29 -1.13 -1.34 6.21
CA PHE A 29 -0.88 -2.32 7.28
C PHE A 29 -1.72 -2.10 8.55
N GLN A 30 -2.08 -0.85 8.85
CA GLN A 30 -2.87 -0.50 10.02
C GLN A 30 -4.31 -1.05 9.95
N GLU A 31 -4.86 -1.24 8.75
CA GLU A 31 -6.17 -1.91 8.59
C GLU A 31 -6.13 -3.39 8.98
N TYR A 32 -4.93 -4.00 9.03
CA TYR A 32 -4.76 -5.44 9.27
C TYR A 32 -4.37 -5.77 10.71
N ALA A 33 -3.81 -4.79 11.42
CA ALA A 33 -3.15 -5.01 12.70
C ALA A 33 -3.93 -4.48 13.90
N ASP A 34 -4.64 -3.37 13.71
CA ASP A 34 -5.42 -2.72 14.76
C ASP A 34 -6.91 -2.99 14.57
N PRO A 35 -7.71 -2.97 15.65
CA PRO A 35 -9.17 -2.98 15.55
C PRO A 35 -9.74 -1.68 14.94
N TYR A 36 -8.89 -0.66 14.72
CA TYR A 36 -9.28 0.64 14.19
C TYR A 36 -8.94 0.76 12.70
N PRO A 37 -9.95 0.84 11.83
CA PRO A 37 -9.72 0.88 10.40
C PRO A 37 -9.16 2.25 9.96
N PHE A 38 -8.15 2.24 9.08
CA PHE A 38 -7.58 3.47 8.50
C PHE A 38 -8.64 4.27 7.73
N TRP A 39 -9.50 3.58 6.99
CA TRP A 39 -10.73 4.12 6.45
C TRP A 39 -11.90 3.75 7.36
N THR A 40 -12.32 4.69 8.20
CA THR A 40 -13.75 4.78 8.47
C THR A 40 -14.34 5.47 7.25
N LEU A 41 -15.17 4.77 6.47
CA LEU A 41 -16.21 5.49 5.76
C LEU A 41 -17.11 5.97 6.90
N PRO A 42 -17.08 7.26 7.32
CA PRO A 42 -18.17 7.74 8.14
C PRO A 42 -19.42 7.34 7.38
N ALA A 43 -20.41 6.73 8.05
CA ALA A 43 -21.70 6.51 7.44
C ALA A 43 -22.18 7.91 7.06
N ASP A 44 -21.92 8.29 5.80
CA ASP A 44 -21.92 9.68 5.42
C ASP A 44 -23.33 10.18 5.71
N THR A 45 -23.46 11.32 6.39
CA THR A 45 -24.77 11.81 6.82
C THR A 45 -25.74 11.85 5.62
N ALA A 46 -25.22 12.04 4.41
CA ALA A 46 -25.91 11.93 3.13
C ALA A 46 -26.54 10.55 2.84
N VAL A 47 -25.89 9.42 3.15
CA VAL A 47 -26.45 8.09 2.89
C VAL A 47 -27.55 7.76 3.89
N ILE A 48 -27.35 8.11 5.17
CA ILE A 48 -28.39 7.98 6.20
C ILE A 48 -29.59 8.88 5.84
N GLN A 49 -29.33 10.12 5.43
CA GLN A 49 -30.37 11.03 4.93
C GLN A 49 -31.10 10.46 3.70
N GLY A 50 -30.37 9.85 2.76
CA GLY A 50 -30.95 9.19 1.59
C GLY A 50 -31.89 8.04 1.96
N LEU A 51 -31.50 7.19 2.91
CA LEU A 51 -32.36 6.11 3.42
C LEU A 51 -33.60 6.65 4.14
N VAL A 52 -33.47 7.73 4.92
CA VAL A 52 -34.60 8.40 5.58
C VAL A 52 -35.56 8.99 4.56
N VAL A 53 -35.06 9.70 3.55
CA VAL A 53 -35.89 10.29 2.48
C VAL A 53 -36.59 9.18 1.68
N ALA A 54 -35.88 8.11 1.32
CA ALA A 54 -36.47 6.96 0.63
C ALA A 54 -37.60 6.32 1.46
N GLY A 55 -37.39 6.16 2.78
CA GLY A 55 -38.41 5.66 3.70
C GLY A 55 -39.64 6.57 3.79
N LEU A 56 -39.44 7.89 3.89
CA LEU A 56 -40.54 8.87 3.92
C LEU A 56 -41.34 8.84 2.61
N VAL A 57 -40.67 8.84 1.46
CA VAL A 57 -41.31 8.76 0.14
C VAL A 57 -42.10 7.45 0.00
N PHE A 58 -41.54 6.33 0.46
CA PHE A 58 -42.22 5.04 0.46
C PHE A 58 -43.49 5.06 1.32
N MET A 59 -43.41 5.56 2.55
CA MET A 59 -44.58 5.67 3.44
C MET A 59 -45.68 6.57 2.87
N VAL A 60 -45.31 7.72 2.30
CA VAL A 60 -46.26 8.64 1.65
C VAL A 60 -46.91 7.96 0.43
N SER A 61 -46.13 7.24 -0.38
CA SER A 61 -46.63 6.54 -1.56
C SER A 61 -47.62 5.44 -1.19
N VAL A 62 -47.33 4.63 -0.16
CA VAL A 62 -48.28 3.63 0.37
C VAL A 62 -49.53 4.31 0.93
N GLY A 63 -49.39 5.44 1.63
CA GLY A 63 -50.51 6.22 2.15
C GLY A 63 -51.43 6.77 1.04
N VAL A 64 -50.86 7.29 -0.05
CA VAL A 64 -51.61 7.76 -1.22
C VAL A 64 -52.28 6.59 -1.94
N ALA A 65 -51.57 5.46 -2.13
CA ALA A 65 -52.12 4.26 -2.75
C ALA A 65 -53.33 3.71 -1.95
N ARG A 66 -53.23 3.71 -0.61
CA ARG A 66 -54.35 3.38 0.27
C ARG A 66 -55.52 4.34 0.12
N ARG A 67 -55.27 5.66 0.12
CA ARG A 67 -56.34 6.67 -0.05
C ARG A 67 -57.04 6.58 -1.39
N LYS A 68 -56.32 6.20 -2.45
CA LYS A 68 -56.89 6.00 -3.79
C LYS A 68 -57.56 4.62 -3.97
N GLY A 69 -57.59 3.78 -2.93
CA GLY A 69 -58.19 2.44 -3.00
C GLY A 69 -57.39 1.44 -3.84
N VAL A 70 -56.13 1.75 -4.16
CA VAL A 70 -55.24 0.85 -4.93
C VAL A 70 -54.74 -0.31 -4.06
N VAL A 71 -54.61 -0.08 -2.75
CA VAL A 71 -54.20 -1.09 -1.76
C VAL A 71 -55.16 -1.03 -0.57
N ASP A 72 -55.58 -2.19 -0.10
CA ASP A 72 -56.42 -2.34 1.09
C ASP A 72 -55.64 -2.10 2.39
N ALA A 73 -56.34 -2.13 3.52
CA ALA A 73 -55.71 -1.86 4.81
C ALA A 73 -54.66 -2.90 5.20
N CYS A 74 -54.89 -4.17 4.86
CA CYS A 74 -53.99 -5.28 5.17
C CYS A 74 -52.76 -5.22 4.25
N GLY A 75 -52.95 -5.03 2.94
CA GLY A 75 -51.86 -4.85 1.99
C GLY A 75 -50.98 -3.64 2.29
N ALA A 76 -51.57 -2.52 2.73
CA ALA A 76 -50.78 -1.35 3.14
C ALA A 76 -49.92 -1.65 4.38
N ALA A 77 -50.45 -2.38 5.36
CA ALA A 77 -49.69 -2.79 6.54
C ALA A 77 -48.53 -3.74 6.16
N SER A 78 -48.79 -4.74 5.30
CA SER A 78 -47.76 -5.65 4.81
C SER A 78 -46.65 -4.93 4.04
N LEU A 79 -47.01 -3.99 3.15
CA LEU A 79 -46.03 -3.20 2.39
C LEU A 79 -45.16 -2.34 3.32
N LEU A 80 -45.74 -1.71 4.34
CA LEU A 80 -44.99 -0.95 5.33
C LEU A 80 -44.05 -1.84 6.15
N SER A 81 -44.49 -3.02 6.58
CA SER A 81 -43.64 -3.98 7.30
C SER A 81 -42.47 -4.47 6.45
N VAL A 82 -42.72 -4.86 5.19
CA VAL A 82 -41.67 -5.28 4.26
C VAL A 82 -40.71 -4.12 3.97
N GLY A 83 -41.23 -2.92 3.73
CA GLY A 83 -40.40 -1.73 3.52
C GLY A 83 -39.51 -1.41 4.71
N LEU A 84 -40.02 -1.56 5.93
CA LEU A 84 -39.24 -1.37 7.16
C LEU A 84 -38.09 -2.39 7.27
N VAL A 85 -38.35 -3.66 6.97
CA VAL A 85 -37.30 -4.70 6.94
C VAL A 85 -36.25 -4.39 5.87
N VAL A 86 -36.67 -3.98 4.66
CA VAL A 86 -35.74 -3.61 3.58
C VAL A 86 -34.88 -2.41 3.97
N LEU A 87 -35.47 -1.36 4.56
CA LEU A 87 -34.73 -0.19 5.03
C LEU A 87 -33.76 -0.53 6.16
N PHE A 88 -34.18 -1.40 7.09
CA PHE A 88 -33.31 -1.88 8.18
C PHE A 88 -32.12 -2.68 7.63
N VAL A 89 -32.36 -3.62 6.71
CA VAL A 89 -31.28 -4.39 6.07
C VAL A 89 -30.37 -3.48 5.26
N ALA A 90 -30.92 -2.54 4.49
CA ALA A 90 -30.12 -1.58 3.72
C ALA A 90 -29.26 -0.70 4.63
N TRP A 91 -29.84 -0.17 5.72
CA TRP A 91 -29.10 0.56 6.74
C TRP A 91 -28.00 -0.31 7.35
N PHE A 92 -28.32 -1.51 7.82
CA PHE A 92 -27.36 -2.42 8.43
C PHE A 92 -26.22 -2.78 7.47
N CYS A 93 -26.54 -3.08 6.22
CA CYS A 93 -25.55 -3.36 5.19
C CYS A 93 -24.64 -2.14 4.97
N VAL A 94 -25.18 -0.94 4.84
CA VAL A 94 -24.40 0.28 4.59
C VAL A 94 -23.53 0.67 5.79
N THR A 95 -24.04 0.54 7.02
CA THR A 95 -23.33 1.01 8.21
C THR A 95 -22.36 -0.02 8.76
N HIS A 96 -22.67 -1.32 8.63
CA HIS A 96 -21.91 -2.37 9.30
C HIS A 96 -21.08 -3.25 8.35
N LEU A 97 -21.44 -3.42 7.06
CA LEU A 97 -20.62 -4.25 6.16
C LEU A 97 -19.34 -3.54 5.68
N PRO A 98 -19.34 -2.26 5.23
CA PRO A 98 -18.11 -1.55 4.83
C PRO A 98 -17.12 -1.33 5.99
N VAL A 99 -17.63 -1.33 7.22
CA VAL A 99 -16.86 -1.09 8.45
C VAL A 99 -16.56 -2.39 9.20
N SER A 100 -16.96 -3.55 8.67
CA SER A 100 -16.71 -4.82 9.36
C SER A 100 -15.20 -5.09 9.41
N PRO A 101 -14.57 -5.15 10.60
CA PRO A 101 -13.15 -5.48 10.72
C PRO A 101 -12.85 -6.84 10.10
N TRP A 102 -13.82 -7.76 10.09
CA TRP A 102 -13.68 -9.06 9.43
C TRP A 102 -13.51 -8.91 7.91
N ILE A 103 -14.36 -8.13 7.23
CA ILE A 103 -14.26 -7.93 5.77
C ILE A 103 -12.93 -7.23 5.43
N GLN A 104 -12.56 -6.19 6.17
CA GLN A 104 -11.32 -5.46 5.91
C GLN A 104 -10.09 -6.36 6.13
N ASN A 105 -10.04 -7.09 7.26
CA ASN A 105 -8.97 -8.04 7.54
C ASN A 105 -8.90 -9.17 6.54
N HIS A 106 -9.99 -9.64 5.94
CA HIS A 106 -9.93 -10.79 5.02
C HIS A 106 -9.86 -10.38 3.53
N ALA A 107 -10.38 -9.21 3.16
CA ALA A 107 -10.41 -8.75 1.78
C ALA A 107 -9.18 -7.92 1.40
N ASN A 108 -8.63 -7.13 2.34
CA ASN A 108 -7.51 -6.22 2.09
C ASN A 108 -6.16 -6.81 2.55
N SER A 109 -6.15 -7.67 3.57
CA SER A 109 -4.94 -8.30 4.12
C SER A 109 -4.48 -9.51 3.30
N VAL A 110 -4.13 -9.28 2.03
CA VAL A 110 -3.74 -10.35 1.11
C VAL A 110 -2.27 -10.27 0.73
N LEU A 111 -1.54 -11.35 0.96
CA LEU A 111 -0.20 -11.56 0.39
C LEU A 111 -0.36 -12.19 -0.98
N MET A 112 0.32 -11.63 -1.97
CA MET A 112 0.25 -12.11 -3.35
C MET A 112 1.61 -12.62 -3.84
N ARG A 113 1.55 -13.64 -4.69
CA ARG A 113 2.65 -14.13 -5.52
C ARG A 113 2.17 -14.20 -6.96
N ASP A 114 2.81 -13.44 -7.84
CA ASP A 114 2.57 -13.49 -9.29
C ASP A 114 1.09 -13.35 -9.71
N GLY A 115 0.31 -12.58 -8.94
CA GLY A 115 -1.11 -12.35 -9.18
C GLY A 115 -2.06 -13.28 -8.43
N GLU A 116 -1.53 -14.31 -7.76
CA GLU A 116 -2.28 -15.25 -6.93
C GLU A 116 -2.20 -14.87 -5.46
N VAL A 117 -3.29 -15.08 -4.71
CA VAL A 117 -3.32 -14.87 -3.26
C VAL A 117 -2.71 -16.10 -2.59
N VAL A 118 -1.62 -15.90 -1.84
CA VAL A 118 -0.93 -16.98 -1.12
C VAL A 118 -1.21 -16.99 0.38
N GLU A 119 -1.66 -15.87 0.94
CA GLU A 119 -2.04 -15.77 2.36
C GLU A 119 -3.13 -14.71 2.54
N ALA A 120 -4.19 -15.03 3.29
CA ALA A 120 -5.24 -14.11 3.70
C ALA A 120 -5.96 -14.66 4.97
N PRO A 121 -6.00 -13.92 6.09
CA PRO A 121 -5.33 -12.64 6.34
C PRO A 121 -3.79 -12.82 6.43
N ILE A 122 -3.01 -11.78 6.09
CA ILE A 122 -1.56 -11.84 6.22
C ILE A 122 -1.13 -11.86 7.69
N LYS A 123 -0.13 -12.68 8.02
CA LYS A 123 0.62 -12.56 9.27
C LYS A 123 1.73 -11.51 9.12
N LEU A 124 1.58 -10.38 9.81
CA LEU A 124 2.58 -9.29 9.76
C LEU A 124 3.87 -9.66 10.49
N GLU A 125 3.77 -10.44 11.55
CA GLU A 125 4.95 -11.03 12.21
C GLU A 125 5.71 -11.91 11.21
N GLY A 126 7.02 -11.70 11.09
CA GLY A 126 7.83 -12.45 10.14
C GLY A 126 7.74 -11.93 8.69
N PHE A 127 6.91 -10.93 8.40
CA PHE A 127 6.66 -10.48 7.03
C PHE A 127 7.92 -9.90 6.36
N SER A 128 8.68 -9.09 7.09
CA SER A 128 9.94 -8.53 6.59
C SER A 128 10.95 -9.61 6.23
N GLN A 129 11.12 -10.63 7.08
CA GLN A 129 12.00 -11.77 6.79
C GLN A 129 11.53 -12.54 5.55
N ARG A 130 10.23 -12.66 5.32
CA ARG A 130 9.69 -13.32 4.12
C ARG A 130 9.99 -12.52 2.85
N LEU A 131 9.89 -11.19 2.88
CA LEU A 131 10.30 -10.33 1.76
C LEU A 131 11.81 -10.45 1.48
N VAL A 132 12.63 -10.46 2.54
CA VAL A 132 14.09 -10.61 2.43
C VAL A 132 14.43 -12.00 1.87
N ALA A 133 13.82 -13.06 2.38
CA ALA A 133 14.04 -14.43 1.89
C ALA A 133 13.68 -14.58 0.41
N GLU A 134 12.56 -14.00 -0.02
CA GLU A 134 12.17 -14.00 -1.42
C GLU A 134 13.17 -13.24 -2.31
N SER A 135 13.67 -12.11 -1.83
CA SER A 135 14.66 -11.32 -2.56
C SER A 135 16.00 -12.04 -2.67
N ARG A 136 16.44 -12.72 -1.61
CA ARG A 136 17.64 -13.57 -1.62
C ARG A 136 17.49 -14.74 -2.59
N ARG A 137 16.31 -15.37 -2.62
CA ARG A 137 15.98 -16.41 -3.58
C ARG A 137 16.08 -15.89 -5.01
N PHE A 138 15.47 -14.75 -5.29
CA PHE A 138 15.54 -14.11 -6.62
C PHE A 138 16.98 -13.80 -7.05
N ILE A 139 17.80 -13.22 -6.16
CA ILE A 139 19.22 -12.95 -6.44
C ILE A 139 19.97 -14.25 -6.75
N THR A 140 19.76 -15.28 -5.94
CA THR A 140 20.42 -16.59 -6.10
C THR A 140 20.05 -17.25 -7.43
N GLU A 141 18.77 -17.22 -7.80
CA GLU A 141 18.27 -17.78 -9.07
C GLU A 141 18.87 -17.05 -10.29
N HIS A 142 19.19 -15.76 -10.17
CA HIS A 142 19.74 -14.95 -11.26
C HIS A 142 21.26 -14.78 -11.20
N ALA A 143 21.94 -15.31 -10.18
CA ALA A 143 23.37 -15.09 -9.97
C ALA A 143 24.25 -15.57 -11.14
N ASN A 144 23.85 -16.65 -11.80
CA ASN A 144 24.56 -17.25 -12.94
C ASN A 144 23.86 -16.99 -14.28
N SER A 145 22.89 -16.08 -14.32
CA SER A 145 22.18 -15.72 -15.55
C SER A 145 23.02 -14.79 -16.42
N GLU A 146 23.00 -15.00 -17.74
CA GLU A 146 23.58 -14.04 -18.70
C GLU A 146 22.78 -12.72 -18.75
N ARG A 147 21.53 -12.73 -18.27
CA ARG A 147 20.66 -11.54 -18.23
C ARG A 147 20.84 -10.82 -16.89
N PRO A 148 21.06 -9.49 -16.89
CA PRO A 148 21.08 -8.71 -15.65
C PRO A 148 19.70 -8.72 -14.99
N PHE A 149 19.68 -8.65 -13.66
CA PHE A 149 18.45 -8.58 -12.89
C PHE A 149 18.18 -7.15 -12.38
N PHE A 150 16.91 -6.84 -12.17
CA PHE A 150 16.46 -5.66 -11.45
C PHE A 150 15.56 -6.12 -10.29
N LEU A 151 15.97 -5.80 -9.07
CA LEU A 151 15.22 -6.11 -7.86
C LEU A 151 14.75 -4.81 -7.22
N PHE A 152 13.43 -4.65 -7.12
CA PHE A 152 12.81 -3.60 -6.33
C PHE A 152 12.33 -4.20 -5.00
N HIS A 153 13.17 -4.07 -3.97
CA HIS A 153 12.82 -4.51 -2.62
C HIS A 153 12.16 -3.37 -1.84
N SER A 154 10.84 -3.47 -1.62
CA SER A 154 10.09 -2.52 -0.80
C SER A 154 9.79 -3.15 0.55
N PHE A 155 10.50 -2.71 1.60
CA PHE A 155 10.18 -3.12 2.96
C PHE A 155 8.78 -2.63 3.37
N GLY A 156 8.11 -3.39 4.23
CA GLY A 156 6.94 -2.88 4.96
C GLY A 156 7.33 -1.95 6.11
N HIS A 157 8.55 -2.16 6.66
CA HIS A 157 9.14 -1.24 7.62
C HIS A 157 9.54 0.08 6.94
N VAL A 158 9.46 1.22 7.61
CA VAL A 158 9.07 1.44 9.01
C VAL A 158 7.65 2.02 9.11
N HIS A 159 6.72 1.49 8.30
CA HIS A 159 5.34 1.98 8.31
C HIS A 159 4.57 1.49 9.56
N THR A 160 3.61 2.29 10.02
CA THR A 160 2.67 1.87 11.08
C THR A 160 1.93 0.62 10.64
N PRO A 161 1.65 -0.33 11.55
CA PRO A 161 1.59 -0.22 13.02
C PRO A 161 2.91 -0.51 13.77
N MET A 162 4.08 -0.57 13.11
CA MET A 162 5.33 -1.04 13.74
C MET A 162 5.25 -2.50 14.23
N PHE A 163 4.87 -3.41 13.33
CA PHE A 163 5.01 -4.85 13.57
C PHE A 163 6.50 -5.23 13.48
N THR A 164 6.94 -6.22 14.25
CA THR A 164 8.34 -6.68 14.24
C THR A 164 8.39 -8.16 14.62
N ALA A 165 9.44 -8.87 14.25
CA ALA A 165 9.62 -10.25 14.71
C ALA A 165 9.86 -10.31 16.23
N PRO A 166 9.48 -11.40 16.93
CA PRO A 166 9.56 -11.47 18.40
C PRO A 166 10.97 -11.27 18.95
N HIS A 167 11.99 -11.73 18.23
CA HIS A 167 13.39 -11.57 18.63
C HIS A 167 13.93 -10.14 18.42
N MET A 168 13.20 -9.30 17.67
CA MET A 168 13.53 -7.89 17.44
C MET A 168 12.85 -6.96 18.44
N ALA A 169 11.74 -7.39 19.04
CA ALA A 169 10.95 -6.59 19.97
C ALA A 169 11.75 -6.19 21.23
N GLY A 170 11.76 -4.89 21.53
CA GLY A 170 12.38 -4.32 22.73
C GLY A 170 13.91 -4.26 22.69
N ARG A 171 14.54 -4.49 21.54
CA ARG A 171 16.01 -4.41 21.41
C ARG A 171 16.50 -2.97 21.31
N SER A 172 15.73 -2.13 20.61
CA SER A 172 16.18 -0.80 20.28
C SER A 172 15.91 0.20 21.40
N LYS A 173 16.87 1.10 21.60
CA LYS A 173 16.71 2.26 22.51
C LYS A 173 15.66 3.25 22.01
N HIS A 174 15.21 3.14 20.76
CA HIS A 174 14.18 3.99 20.16
C HIS A 174 12.80 3.31 20.14
N GLY A 175 12.58 2.33 21.01
CA GLY A 175 11.32 1.60 21.13
C GLY A 175 10.94 0.88 19.85
N ARG A 176 9.63 0.71 19.63
CA ARG A 176 9.07 -0.07 18.50
C ARG A 176 9.51 0.43 17.13
N TYR A 177 9.63 1.76 16.97
CA TYR A 177 10.16 2.34 15.73
C TYR A 177 11.61 1.90 15.50
N GLY A 178 12.43 1.96 16.55
CA GLY A 178 13.81 1.49 16.52
C GLY A 178 13.91 0.00 16.21
N ASP A 179 13.06 -0.83 16.81
CA ASP A 179 13.04 -2.29 16.54
C ASP A 179 12.76 -2.56 15.05
N ASN A 180 11.81 -1.81 14.46
CA ASN A 180 11.51 -1.88 13.03
C ASN A 180 12.70 -1.43 12.15
N VAL A 181 13.41 -0.37 12.56
CA VAL A 181 14.61 0.10 11.86
C VAL A 181 15.72 -0.96 11.93
N GLU A 182 15.96 -1.55 13.10
CA GLU A 182 16.99 -2.58 13.30
C GLU A 182 16.64 -3.87 12.53
N GLU A 183 15.37 -4.25 12.44
CA GLU A 183 14.93 -5.40 11.64
C GLU A 183 15.11 -5.15 10.13
N MET A 184 14.82 -3.94 9.67
CA MET A 184 15.10 -3.53 8.29
C MET A 184 16.61 -3.53 8.00
N ASP A 185 17.42 -3.03 8.93
CA ASP A 185 18.88 -3.00 8.81
C ASP A 185 19.47 -4.42 8.70
N GLU A 186 19.00 -5.35 9.54
CA GLU A 186 19.37 -6.77 9.46
C GLU A 186 18.96 -7.40 8.11
N GLY A 187 17.80 -7.01 7.59
CA GLY A 187 17.32 -7.40 6.26
C GLY A 187 18.20 -6.87 5.13
N VAL A 188 18.59 -5.60 5.19
CA VAL A 188 19.55 -4.99 4.24
C VAL A 188 20.89 -5.72 4.30
N GLY A 189 21.41 -5.96 5.51
CA GLY A 189 22.64 -6.74 5.72
C GLY A 189 22.56 -8.12 5.06
N SER A 190 21.47 -8.84 5.27
CA SER A 190 21.24 -10.17 4.67
C SER A 190 21.25 -10.16 3.14
N LEU A 191 20.73 -9.10 2.50
CA LEU A 191 20.77 -8.93 1.04
C LEU A 191 22.19 -8.62 0.55
N LEU A 192 22.91 -7.73 1.24
CA LEU A 192 24.29 -7.38 0.92
C LEU A 192 25.22 -8.59 1.09
N ASP A 193 25.05 -9.36 2.15
CA ASP A 193 25.80 -10.60 2.39
C ASP A 193 25.55 -11.63 1.28
N THR A 194 24.31 -11.73 0.81
CA THR A 194 23.97 -12.62 -0.31
C THR A 194 24.70 -12.20 -1.59
N LEU A 195 24.78 -10.91 -1.89
CA LEU A 195 25.56 -10.40 -3.03
C LEU A 195 27.06 -10.71 -2.89
N THR A 196 27.61 -10.54 -1.69
CA THR A 196 29.02 -10.84 -1.38
C THR A 196 29.33 -12.32 -1.53
N GLN A 197 28.51 -13.20 -0.94
CA GLN A 197 28.67 -14.66 -1.01
C GLN A 197 28.60 -15.20 -2.43
N LEU A 198 27.79 -14.57 -3.29
CA LEU A 198 27.67 -14.94 -4.71
C LEU A 198 28.69 -14.25 -5.61
N GLY A 199 29.59 -13.41 -5.07
CA GLY A 199 30.60 -12.68 -5.84
C GLY A 199 30.02 -11.61 -6.78
N LEU A 200 28.80 -11.13 -6.52
CA LEU A 200 28.07 -10.19 -7.37
C LEU A 200 28.30 -8.71 -6.99
N GLU A 201 29.00 -8.44 -5.89
CA GLU A 201 29.09 -7.08 -5.33
C GLU A 201 29.67 -6.03 -6.27
N ASN A 202 30.66 -6.41 -7.10
CA ASN A 202 31.29 -5.49 -8.05
C ASN A 202 30.43 -5.26 -9.30
N ASN A 203 29.47 -6.15 -9.56
CA ASN A 203 28.57 -6.06 -10.72
C ASN A 203 27.13 -5.71 -10.31
N THR A 204 26.92 -5.19 -9.09
CA THR A 204 25.60 -4.83 -8.59
C THR A 204 25.61 -3.41 -8.02
N VAL A 205 24.74 -2.57 -8.56
CA VAL A 205 24.43 -1.25 -7.98
C VAL A 205 23.31 -1.42 -6.95
N VAL A 206 23.55 -0.98 -5.72
CA VAL A 206 22.54 -0.93 -4.66
C VAL A 206 22.19 0.52 -4.37
N TYR A 207 20.90 0.84 -4.42
CA TYR A 207 20.35 2.13 -4.01
C TYR A 207 19.37 1.92 -2.86
N PHE A 208 19.61 2.60 -1.74
CA PHE A 208 18.74 2.60 -0.58
C PHE A 208 18.17 4.00 -0.35
N ALA A 209 16.85 4.10 -0.21
CA ALA A 209 16.15 5.34 0.07
C ALA A 209 14.81 5.11 0.78
N SER A 210 14.20 6.20 1.24
CA SER A 210 12.82 6.25 1.75
C SER A 210 11.92 6.96 0.75
N ASP A 211 10.62 6.65 0.73
CA ASP A 211 9.63 7.26 -0.18
C ASP A 211 9.22 8.67 0.25
N HIS A 212 9.21 8.93 1.57
CA HIS A 212 8.95 10.23 2.16
C HIS A 212 9.66 10.37 3.52
N GLY A 213 9.61 11.57 4.11
CA GLY A 213 10.13 11.80 5.46
C GLY A 213 9.29 11.17 6.58
N GLY A 214 9.81 11.15 7.80
CA GLY A 214 9.20 10.49 8.95
C GLY A 214 7.77 10.97 9.24
N HIS A 215 6.90 10.04 9.65
CA HIS A 215 5.55 10.32 10.13
C HIS A 215 5.66 10.71 11.62
N LEU A 216 5.60 12.02 11.94
CA LEU A 216 6.06 12.55 13.23
C LEU A 216 5.00 12.49 14.33
N GLU A 217 3.73 12.53 13.95
CA GLU A 217 2.58 12.68 14.83
C GLU A 217 1.98 11.35 15.29
N VAL A 218 2.54 10.21 14.85
CA VAL A 218 2.00 8.90 15.20
C VAL A 218 2.31 8.55 16.65
N THR A 219 1.25 8.19 17.37
CA THR A 219 1.33 7.59 18.70
C THR A 219 0.71 6.20 18.71
N ASP A 220 1.13 5.37 19.65
CA ASP A 220 0.41 4.15 20.01
C ASP A 220 -0.76 4.45 20.98
N ASP A 221 -1.46 3.39 21.41
CA ASP A 221 -2.61 3.46 22.31
C ASP A 221 -2.25 4.04 23.69
N ASP A 222 -0.99 3.91 24.12
CA ASP A 222 -0.47 4.47 25.37
C ASP A 222 0.04 5.92 25.21
N GLY A 223 -0.17 6.51 24.03
CA GLY A 223 0.24 7.87 23.70
C GLY A 223 1.75 8.04 23.47
N GLN A 224 2.51 6.94 23.39
CA GLN A 224 3.94 6.99 23.10
C GLN A 224 4.16 7.25 21.61
N ARG A 225 5.12 8.12 21.29
CA ARG A 225 5.44 8.43 19.90
C ARG A 225 6.16 7.24 19.25
N ILE A 226 5.51 6.63 18.26
CA ILE A 226 6.04 5.51 17.46
C ILE A 226 6.42 5.94 16.03
N GLY A 227 6.38 7.25 15.78
CA GLY A 227 6.78 7.88 14.53
C GLY A 227 8.29 8.03 14.35
N GLY A 228 8.70 8.26 13.10
CA GLY A 228 10.11 8.48 12.76
C GLY A 228 10.64 9.85 13.18
N HIS A 229 11.91 10.10 12.86
CA HIS A 229 12.60 11.34 13.20
C HIS A 229 13.33 11.95 11.99
N ASN A 230 13.16 13.25 11.76
CA ASN A 230 13.73 13.97 10.61
C ASN A 230 14.96 14.82 10.99
N GLY A 231 15.53 14.60 12.17
CA GLY A 231 16.70 15.33 12.65
C GLY A 231 16.41 16.83 12.77
N ARG A 232 17.29 17.65 12.19
CA ARG A 232 17.18 19.11 12.18
C ARG A 232 16.15 19.66 11.19
N PHE A 233 15.56 18.83 10.34
CA PHE A 233 14.70 19.28 9.25
C PHE A 233 13.26 19.46 9.73
N LYS A 234 12.64 20.56 9.29
CA LYS A 234 11.24 20.88 9.62
C LYS A 234 10.28 20.02 8.81
N GLY A 235 9.20 19.57 9.45
CA GLY A 235 8.09 18.87 8.79
C GLY A 235 8.30 17.35 8.70
N GLY A 236 7.32 16.65 8.14
CA GLY A 236 7.30 15.19 8.02
C GLY A 236 6.37 14.72 6.91
N LYS A 237 5.94 13.45 6.98
CA LYS A 237 4.95 12.87 6.05
C LYS A 237 3.79 13.84 5.79
N ARG A 238 3.33 13.93 4.53
CA ARG A 238 2.30 14.87 4.02
C ARG A 238 2.69 16.36 3.99
N GLN A 239 3.88 16.75 4.43
CA GLN A 239 4.34 18.14 4.40
C GLN A 239 5.38 18.38 3.29
N GLY A 240 4.96 18.17 2.03
CA GLY A 240 5.85 18.22 0.86
C GLY A 240 6.52 19.58 0.57
N GLY A 241 6.07 20.65 1.24
CA GLY A 241 6.71 21.98 1.17
C GLY A 241 7.81 22.21 2.21
N SER A 242 8.17 21.19 3.01
CA SER A 242 9.19 21.30 4.06
C SER A 242 10.25 20.21 3.92
N GLU A 243 11.50 20.54 4.27
CA GLU A 243 12.66 19.65 4.12
C GLU A 243 12.44 18.27 4.77
N GLY A 244 11.89 18.21 5.97
CA GLY A 244 11.63 16.96 6.68
C GLY A 244 10.51 16.12 6.07
N GLY A 245 9.74 16.64 5.11
CA GLY A 245 8.76 15.87 4.35
C GLY A 245 9.33 15.21 3.10
N ILE A 246 10.36 15.81 2.47
CA ILE A 246 10.88 15.40 1.15
C ILE A 246 12.34 14.93 1.16
N ARG A 247 13.14 15.37 2.15
CA ARG A 247 14.54 14.99 2.27
C ARG A 247 14.63 13.65 2.99
N VAL A 248 15.06 12.63 2.26
CA VAL A 248 15.14 11.24 2.70
C VAL A 248 16.60 10.76 2.72
N PRO A 249 16.93 9.69 3.47
CA PRO A 249 18.20 9.00 3.27
C PRO A 249 18.33 8.54 1.82
N GLY A 250 19.55 8.61 1.27
CA GLY A 250 19.87 8.18 -0.08
C GLY A 250 21.30 7.67 -0.11
N ILE A 251 21.46 6.36 -0.29
CA ILE A 251 22.78 5.69 -0.29
C ILE A 251 22.93 4.93 -1.60
N PHE A 252 24.00 5.21 -2.33
CA PHE A 252 24.44 4.41 -3.47
C PHE A 252 25.67 3.59 -3.08
N ARG A 253 25.67 2.31 -3.43
CA ARG A 253 26.81 1.41 -3.28
C ARG A 253 27.04 0.68 -4.59
N TRP A 254 28.29 0.70 -5.06
CA TRP A 254 28.75 -0.12 -6.18
C TRP A 254 30.23 -0.43 -5.97
N SER A 255 30.50 -1.61 -5.40
CA SER A 255 31.86 -2.02 -5.03
C SER A 255 32.79 -2.02 -6.26
N GLY A 256 34.00 -1.49 -6.12
CA GLY A 256 34.96 -1.40 -7.23
C GLY A 256 34.71 -0.28 -8.25
N HIS A 257 33.55 0.40 -8.19
CA HIS A 257 33.19 1.49 -9.12
C HIS A 257 33.01 2.84 -8.42
N LEU A 258 32.38 2.85 -7.24
CA LEU A 258 32.20 4.07 -6.45
C LEU A 258 33.20 4.10 -5.26
N PRO A 259 33.85 5.25 -5.00
CA PRO A 259 34.71 5.40 -3.83
C PRO A 259 33.90 5.33 -2.52
N CYS A 260 34.43 4.63 -1.53
CA CYS A 260 33.82 4.52 -0.21
C CYS A 260 33.86 5.85 0.57
N GLY A 261 32.85 6.10 1.39
CA GLY A 261 32.83 7.24 2.34
C GLY A 261 32.64 8.62 1.70
N VAL A 262 32.28 8.68 0.42
CA VAL A 262 32.02 9.96 -0.26
C VAL A 262 30.61 10.46 0.04
N THR A 263 30.51 11.76 0.36
CA THR A 263 29.23 12.45 0.55
C THR A 263 28.92 13.34 -0.66
N GLN A 264 27.72 13.21 -1.22
CA GLN A 264 27.23 14.09 -2.28
C GLN A 264 26.46 15.26 -1.65
N HIS A 265 26.91 16.49 -1.90
CA HIS A 265 26.25 17.70 -1.40
C HIS A 265 25.30 18.34 -2.42
N SER A 266 25.44 18.00 -3.70
CA SER A 266 24.54 18.49 -4.75
C SER A 266 23.14 17.92 -4.54
N PRO A 267 22.08 18.70 -4.80
CA PRO A 267 20.72 18.19 -4.77
C PRO A 267 20.56 17.01 -5.73
N THR A 268 19.89 15.97 -5.24
CA THR A 268 19.49 14.79 -6.02
C THR A 268 18.01 14.51 -5.76
N SER A 269 17.39 13.80 -6.69
CA SER A 269 16.01 13.35 -6.60
C SER A 269 15.91 11.86 -6.81
N MET A 270 14.90 11.21 -6.20
CA MET A 270 14.52 9.84 -6.57
C MET A 270 14.15 9.74 -8.06
N MET A 271 13.72 10.85 -8.68
CA MET A 271 13.46 10.90 -10.13
C MET A 271 14.74 10.74 -10.97
N ASP A 272 15.92 10.98 -10.39
CA ASP A 272 17.20 10.82 -11.09
C ASP A 272 17.62 9.34 -11.17
N VAL A 273 17.02 8.46 -10.36
CA VAL A 273 17.38 7.03 -10.29
C VAL A 273 17.10 6.34 -11.61
N LEU A 274 15.90 6.50 -12.17
CA LEU A 274 15.53 5.87 -13.44
C LEU A 274 16.46 6.25 -14.60
N PRO A 275 16.68 7.55 -14.93
CA PRO A 275 17.61 7.90 -16.01
C PRO A 275 19.05 7.46 -15.71
N THR A 276 19.48 7.44 -14.44
CA THR A 276 20.79 6.92 -14.05
C THR A 276 20.91 5.42 -14.36
N LEU A 277 19.92 4.61 -13.96
CA LEU A 277 19.93 3.16 -14.23
C LEU A 277 19.86 2.85 -15.73
N LEU A 278 19.06 3.60 -16.50
CA LEU A 278 19.01 3.47 -17.96
C LEU A 278 20.39 3.75 -18.58
N SER A 279 21.05 4.82 -18.14
CA SER A 279 22.40 5.15 -18.60
C SER A 279 23.41 4.05 -18.28
N LEU A 280 23.36 3.47 -17.07
CA LEU A 280 24.25 2.37 -16.68
C LEU A 280 23.99 1.08 -17.46
N ALA A 281 22.73 0.83 -17.82
CA ALA A 281 22.34 -0.31 -18.65
C ALA A 281 22.61 -0.10 -20.15
N GLY A 282 23.13 1.06 -20.57
CA GLY A 282 23.31 1.39 -21.98
C GLY A 282 21.99 1.53 -22.75
N LEU A 283 20.90 1.86 -22.05
CA LEU A 283 19.56 1.99 -22.62
C LEU A 283 19.25 3.44 -23.02
N PRO A 284 18.31 3.66 -23.97
CA PRO A 284 17.91 4.99 -24.39
C PRO A 284 17.36 5.87 -23.24
N PRO A 285 17.50 7.20 -23.34
CA PRO A 285 17.02 8.12 -22.31
C PRO A 285 15.49 8.12 -22.20
N LEU A 286 14.97 8.43 -21.01
CA LEU A 286 13.55 8.29 -20.66
C LEU A 286 12.57 8.92 -21.66
N HIS A 287 12.89 10.09 -22.22
CA HIS A 287 12.03 10.80 -23.18
C HIS A 287 11.85 10.07 -24.52
N THR A 288 12.66 9.05 -24.79
CA THR A 288 12.51 8.16 -25.94
C THR A 288 11.69 6.90 -25.62
N LEU A 289 11.61 6.52 -24.34
CA LEU A 289 10.87 5.35 -23.86
C LEU A 289 9.40 5.67 -23.55
N VAL A 290 9.12 6.89 -23.10
CA VAL A 290 7.76 7.40 -22.95
C VAL A 290 7.37 8.09 -24.25
N PRO A 291 6.39 7.60 -25.03
CA PRO A 291 5.95 8.33 -26.20
C PRO A 291 5.45 9.72 -25.77
N LEU A 292 6.10 10.77 -26.28
CA LEU A 292 5.74 12.18 -26.07
C LEU A 292 4.29 12.52 -26.49
N ARG A 293 3.61 11.57 -27.16
CA ARG A 293 2.19 11.60 -27.44
C ARG A 293 1.54 10.42 -26.74
N LEU A 294 0.72 10.70 -25.73
CA LEU A 294 -0.40 9.82 -25.41
C LEU A 294 -1.14 9.54 -26.74
N PRO A 295 -1.51 8.29 -27.05
CA PRO A 295 -2.24 8.00 -28.28
C PRO A 295 -3.47 8.90 -28.34
N GLN A 296 -3.48 9.83 -29.28
CA GLN A 296 -4.68 10.58 -29.66
C GLN A 296 -5.62 9.59 -30.34
N GLY A 297 -6.36 8.83 -29.54
CA GLY A 297 -7.07 7.67 -30.07
C GLY A 297 -7.79 6.83 -29.02
N ALA A 298 -8.45 7.47 -28.05
CA ALA A 298 -9.58 6.86 -27.37
C ALA A 298 -10.72 7.89 -27.43
N GLY A 299 -11.79 7.52 -28.12
CA GLY A 299 -12.86 8.41 -28.54
C GLY A 299 -13.35 9.32 -27.42
N ARG A 300 -13.53 10.60 -27.77
CA ARG A 300 -14.50 11.47 -27.12
C ARG A 300 -15.87 10.79 -27.18
N HIS A 301 -16.21 9.98 -26.18
CA HIS A 301 -17.61 9.78 -25.83
C HIS A 301 -18.05 11.03 -25.10
N ARG A 302 -18.48 12.03 -25.89
CA ARG A 302 -19.46 12.99 -25.44
C ARG A 302 -20.73 12.20 -25.11
N HIS A 303 -21.07 12.13 -23.84
CA HIS A 303 -22.47 12.08 -23.46
C HIS A 303 -22.70 13.20 -22.44
N PHE A 304 -23.82 13.88 -22.67
CA PHE A 304 -24.33 15.05 -21.97
C PHE A 304 -24.42 14.86 -20.45
#